data_AF-A0A958F1G7-F1
#
_entry.id   AF-A0A958F1G7-F1
#
_cell.length_a   1.000
_cell.length_b   1.000
_cell.length_c   1.000
_cell.angle_alpha   90.00
_cell.angle_beta   90.00
_cell.angle_gamma   90.00
#
_symmetry.space_group_name_H-M   'P 1'
#
loop_
_entity.id
_entity.type
_entity.pdbx_description
1 polymer ?
#
loop_
_entity_poly.entity_id
_entity_poly.type
_entity_poly.pdbx_seq_one_letter_code
_entity_poly.pdbx_strand_id
1 'polypeptide(L)'
;TRMAAELDFIVTHIYPLWNGKTLDSAIPWMDSTFKDIQARYPEKQIVLGETGWATTYNPEKTGDGEQGSLIKGDVGLEAQATYLKLHNEWVNANKITTFLFEAFDEPWKGGGASSPPNEVEKHWGVFYENRTPKESFQQYLEHMQK
;
A
#
# COMPACT_ATOMS: atom_id res chain seq x y z
N THR A 1 -16.71 18.12 -8.95
CA THR A 1 -17.11 17.77 -10.33
C THR A 1 -18.55 17.27 -10.30
N ARG A 2 -19.25 17.16 -11.44
CA ARG A 2 -20.60 16.56 -11.46
C ARG A 2 -20.61 15.15 -10.85
N MET A 3 -19.61 14.33 -11.17
CA MET A 3 -19.46 12.98 -10.61
C MET A 3 -19.36 12.97 -9.08
N ALA A 4 -18.48 13.78 -8.48
CA ALA A 4 -18.33 13.79 -7.02
C ALA A 4 -19.62 14.22 -6.29
N ALA A 5 -20.48 15.03 -6.92
CA ALA A 5 -21.75 15.43 -6.32
C ALA A 5 -22.69 14.22 -6.10
N GLU A 6 -22.67 13.26 -7.03
CA GLU A 6 -23.52 12.05 -7.03
C GLU A 6 -23.01 10.93 -6.12
N LEU A 7 -21.78 11.03 -5.58
CA LEU A 7 -21.20 10.00 -4.72
C LEU A 7 -21.47 10.28 -3.24
N ASP A 8 -21.80 9.25 -2.45
CA ASP A 8 -21.94 9.38 -0.99
C ASP A 8 -20.60 9.69 -0.30
N PHE A 9 -19.54 9.03 -0.76
CA PHE A 9 -18.16 9.20 -0.32
C PHE A 9 -17.21 8.95 -1.48
N ILE A 10 -15.96 9.37 -1.35
CA ILE A 10 -14.91 9.19 -2.35
C ILE A 10 -13.94 8.13 -1.86
N VAL A 11 -13.75 7.09 -2.64
CA VAL A 11 -12.69 6.10 -2.43
C VAL A 11 -11.46 6.52 -3.23
N THR A 12 -10.30 6.59 -2.58
CA THR A 12 -9.02 6.90 -3.21
C THR A 12 -7.99 5.83 -2.92
N HIS A 13 -7.15 5.51 -3.90
CA HIS A 13 -6.09 4.52 -3.78
C HIS A 13 -4.75 5.26 -3.84
N ILE A 14 -3.90 5.09 -2.83
CA ILE A 14 -2.66 5.85 -2.70
C ILE A 14 -1.54 4.85 -2.41
N TYR A 15 -0.60 4.69 -3.34
CA TYR A 15 0.52 3.75 -3.22
C TYR A 15 1.86 4.49 -3.19
N PRO A 16 2.42 4.78 -1.99
CA PRO A 16 3.70 5.47 -1.89
C PRO A 16 4.85 4.70 -2.57
N LEU A 17 4.87 3.36 -2.44
CA LEU A 17 5.91 2.52 -3.03
C LEU A 17 5.98 2.65 -4.56
N TRP A 18 4.82 2.55 -5.23
CA TRP A 18 4.72 2.76 -6.68
C TRP A 18 5.05 4.18 -7.12
N ASN A 19 4.91 5.16 -6.23
CA ASN A 19 5.29 6.55 -6.45
C ASN A 19 6.75 6.84 -6.06
N GLY A 20 7.57 5.80 -5.90
CA GLY A 20 9.00 5.90 -5.62
C GLY A 20 9.32 6.56 -4.28
N LYS A 21 8.42 6.47 -3.31
CA LYS A 21 8.65 6.99 -1.96
C LYS A 21 9.43 5.97 -1.13
N THR A 22 10.34 6.48 -0.32
CA THR A 22 11.02 5.72 0.74
C THR A 22 10.13 5.64 1.98
N LEU A 23 10.42 4.74 2.92
CA LEU A 23 9.65 4.61 4.17
C LEU A 23 9.51 5.94 4.92
N ASP A 24 10.60 6.70 5.03
CA ASP A 24 10.63 8.02 5.70
C ASP A 24 9.69 9.06 5.06
N SER A 25 9.44 8.93 3.75
CA SER A 25 8.60 9.87 2.99
C SER A 25 7.22 9.31 2.66
N ALA A 26 6.97 8.03 2.95
CA ALA A 26 5.76 7.32 2.53
C ALA A 26 4.49 7.91 3.17
N ILE A 27 4.46 7.99 4.51
CA ILE A 27 3.32 8.54 5.24
C ILE A 27 3.16 10.05 5.03
N PRO A 28 4.21 10.90 5.11
CA PRO A 28 4.07 12.33 4.79
C PRO A 28 3.52 12.60 3.39
N TRP A 29 3.97 11.85 2.39
CA TRP A 29 3.47 12.02 1.02
C TRP A 29 2.02 11.54 0.87
N MET A 30 1.68 10.39 1.47
CA MET A 30 0.31 9.86 1.49
C MET A 30 -0.65 10.83 2.18
N ASP A 31 -0.26 11.39 3.32
CA ASP A 31 -1.03 12.38 4.09
C ASP A 31 -1.30 13.64 3.27
N SER A 32 -0.28 14.18 2.61
CA SER A 32 -0.44 15.32 1.69
C SER A 32 -1.41 15.00 0.56
N THR A 33 -1.26 13.84 -0.08
CA THR A 33 -2.11 13.41 -1.19
C THR A 33 -3.57 13.24 -0.74
N PHE A 34 -3.78 12.66 0.44
CA PHE A 34 -5.11 12.49 1.03
C PHE A 34 -5.75 13.86 1.35
N LYS A 35 -4.99 14.77 1.97
CA LYS A 35 -5.46 16.12 2.33
C LYS A 35 -5.77 16.98 1.11
N ASP A 36 -5.03 16.82 0.01
CA ASP A 36 -5.33 17.52 -1.25
C ASP A 36 -6.70 17.13 -1.80
N ILE A 37 -7.06 15.83 -1.71
CA ILE A 37 -8.38 15.33 -2.10
C ILE A 37 -9.46 15.87 -1.16
N GLN A 38 -9.20 15.82 0.15
CA GLN A 38 -10.13 16.32 1.18
C GLN A 38 -10.40 17.83 1.00
N ALA A 39 -9.38 18.63 0.75
CA ALA A 39 -9.50 20.07 0.51
C ALA A 39 -10.32 20.37 -0.76
N ARG A 40 -10.25 19.51 -1.78
CA ARG A 40 -11.03 19.65 -3.01
C ARG A 40 -12.49 19.25 -2.85
N TYR A 41 -12.79 18.37 -1.90
CA TYR A 41 -14.15 17.86 -1.63
C TYR A 41 -14.48 17.90 -0.13
N PRO A 42 -14.56 19.10 0.48
CA PRO A 42 -14.66 19.26 1.94
C PRO A 42 -15.95 18.67 2.53
N GLU A 43 -17.01 18.57 1.73
CA GLU A 43 -18.31 18.02 2.13
C GLU A 43 -18.42 16.50 1.92
N LYS A 44 -17.38 15.84 1.42
CA LYS A 44 -17.39 14.40 1.13
C LYS A 44 -16.49 13.66 2.10
N GLN A 45 -16.97 12.53 2.63
CA GLN A 45 -16.10 11.58 3.32
C GLN A 45 -15.12 11.00 2.31
N ILE A 46 -13.85 10.93 2.69
CA ILE A 46 -12.79 10.30 1.89
C ILE A 46 -12.39 8.99 2.58
N VAL A 47 -12.35 7.91 1.81
CA VAL A 47 -11.95 6.56 2.25
C VAL A 47 -10.66 6.20 1.52
N LEU A 48 -9.65 5.72 2.25
CA LEU A 48 -8.44 5.16 1.65
C LEU A 48 -8.73 3.71 1.26
N GLY A 49 -9.17 3.51 0.01
CA GLY A 49 -9.64 2.23 -0.50
C GLY A 49 -8.53 1.22 -0.74
N GLU A 50 -7.32 1.68 -1.06
CA GLU A 50 -6.17 0.81 -1.19
C GLU A 50 -4.89 1.59 -0.85
N THR A 51 -4.03 0.92 -0.10
CA THR A 51 -2.64 1.30 0.12
C THR A 51 -1.87 0.10 0.66
N GLY A 52 -0.56 0.07 0.52
CA GLY A 52 0.24 -1.06 0.98
C GLY A 52 1.72 -0.90 0.75
N TRP A 53 2.47 -1.96 1.06
CA TRP A 53 3.90 -2.05 0.81
C TRP A 53 4.28 -3.49 0.46
N ALA A 54 4.88 -3.70 -0.70
CA ALA A 54 5.28 -5.02 -1.16
C ALA A 54 6.56 -5.52 -0.48
N THR A 55 6.69 -6.84 -0.35
CA THR A 55 7.88 -7.46 0.26
C THR A 55 8.98 -7.81 -0.73
N THR A 56 8.74 -7.69 -2.04
CA THR A 56 9.75 -7.91 -3.08
C THR A 56 9.35 -7.21 -4.38
N TYR A 57 10.28 -7.15 -5.34
CA TYR A 57 10.03 -6.67 -6.70
C TYR A 57 11.05 -7.25 -7.69
N ASN A 58 10.80 -7.02 -8.97
CA ASN A 58 11.64 -7.41 -10.08
C ASN A 58 12.40 -6.20 -10.66
N PRO A 59 13.64 -5.91 -10.21
CA PRO A 59 14.39 -4.75 -10.69
C PRO A 59 14.75 -4.81 -12.18
N GLU A 60 14.77 -6.01 -12.76
CA GLU A 60 15.08 -6.25 -14.18
C GLU A 60 13.86 -6.02 -15.10
N LYS A 61 12.67 -5.83 -14.54
CA LYS A 61 11.46 -5.62 -15.34
C LYS A 61 11.52 -4.26 -16.02
N THR A 62 11.55 -4.27 -17.34
CA THR A 62 11.46 -3.10 -18.22
C THR A 62 10.12 -3.09 -18.97
N GLY A 63 9.72 -1.91 -19.48
CA GLY A 63 8.45 -1.74 -20.20
C GLY A 63 7.27 -1.42 -19.28
N ASP A 64 6.07 -1.92 -19.60
CA ASP A 64 4.87 -1.62 -18.84
C ASP A 64 4.97 -2.13 -17.40
N GLY A 65 4.81 -1.20 -16.45
CA GLY A 65 5.02 -1.47 -15.03
C GLY A 65 6.49 -1.78 -14.70
N GLU A 66 7.44 -1.09 -15.33
CA GLU A 66 8.87 -1.12 -15.01
C GLU A 66 9.09 -0.90 -13.50
N GLN A 67 9.67 -1.88 -12.82
CA GLN A 67 9.79 -1.81 -11.35
C GLN A 67 11.13 -1.22 -10.92
N GLY A 68 12.21 -1.44 -11.68
CA GLY A 68 13.55 -0.97 -11.30
C GLY A 68 13.68 0.56 -11.21
N SER A 69 12.93 1.32 -12.01
CA SER A 69 12.95 2.78 -11.99
C SER A 69 11.89 3.40 -11.07
N LEU A 70 10.74 2.73 -10.91
CA LEU A 70 9.59 3.23 -10.16
C LEU A 70 9.67 2.90 -8.66
N ILE A 71 10.19 1.72 -8.29
CA ILE A 71 10.34 1.30 -6.90
C ILE A 71 11.69 1.76 -6.38
N LYS A 72 11.67 2.77 -5.51
CA LYS A 72 12.86 3.39 -4.92
C LYS A 72 12.97 3.18 -3.41
N GLY A 73 11.87 2.80 -2.77
CA GLY A 73 11.84 2.47 -1.35
C GLY A 73 12.34 1.04 -1.12
N ASP A 74 12.92 0.82 0.05
CA ASP A 74 13.32 -0.52 0.47
C ASP A 74 12.09 -1.45 0.52
N VAL A 75 12.26 -2.67 0.04
CA VAL A 75 11.26 -3.75 0.11
C VAL A 75 11.77 -4.85 1.04
N GLY A 76 10.87 -5.69 1.52
CA GLY A 76 11.19 -6.81 2.41
C GLY A 76 10.21 -6.89 3.56
N LEU A 77 10.35 -7.93 4.38
CA LEU A 77 9.51 -8.14 5.56
C LEU A 77 9.68 -6.99 6.56
N GLU A 78 10.90 -6.58 6.87
CA GLU A 78 11.20 -5.46 7.76
C GLU A 78 10.64 -4.11 7.25
N ALA A 79 10.77 -3.87 5.95
CA ALA A 79 10.23 -2.66 5.33
C ALA A 79 8.69 -2.63 5.38
N GLN A 80 8.05 -3.76 5.07
CA GLN A 80 6.60 -3.90 5.19
C GLN A 80 6.16 -3.73 6.66
N ALA A 81 6.85 -4.34 7.63
CA ALA A 81 6.54 -4.19 9.06
C ALA A 81 6.58 -2.71 9.49
N THR A 82 7.65 -2.01 9.09
CA THR A 82 7.82 -0.57 9.35
C THR A 82 6.68 0.23 8.74
N TYR A 83 6.35 -0.02 7.47
CA TYR A 83 5.24 0.65 6.81
C TYR A 83 3.90 0.39 7.51
N LEU A 84 3.58 -0.86 7.85
CA LEU A 84 2.33 -1.24 8.53
C LEU A 84 2.18 -0.50 9.86
N LYS A 85 3.26 -0.42 10.65
CA LYS A 85 3.28 0.34 11.90
C LYS A 85 2.99 1.82 11.65
N LEU A 86 3.79 2.48 10.82
CA LEU A 86 3.67 3.93 10.56
C LEU A 86 2.29 4.28 9.97
N HIS A 87 1.80 3.43 9.07
CA HIS A 87 0.49 3.56 8.45
C HIS A 87 -0.63 3.43 9.49
N ASN A 88 -0.58 2.43 10.36
CA ASN A 88 -1.59 2.24 11.40
C ASN A 88 -1.60 3.40 12.42
N GLU A 89 -0.43 3.88 12.84
CA GLU A 89 -0.34 5.06 13.70
C GLU A 89 -1.03 6.27 13.06
N TRP A 90 -0.76 6.53 11.77
CA TRP A 90 -1.38 7.61 11.02
C TRP A 90 -2.89 7.44 10.86
N VAL A 91 -3.36 6.23 10.50
CA VAL A 91 -4.78 5.92 10.32
C VAL A 91 -5.56 6.14 11.62
N ASN A 92 -5.04 5.66 12.75
CA ASN A 92 -5.69 5.82 14.05
C ASN A 92 -5.70 7.27 14.50
N ALA A 93 -4.59 8.00 14.32
CA ALA A 93 -4.51 9.41 14.67
C ALA A 93 -5.51 10.27 13.88
N ASN A 94 -5.70 9.98 12.59
CA ASN A 94 -6.55 10.76 11.69
C ASN A 94 -7.98 10.19 11.55
N LYS A 95 -8.27 9.03 12.15
CA LYS A 95 -9.57 8.34 12.09
C LYS A 95 -10.05 8.08 10.66
N ILE A 96 -9.13 7.66 9.79
CA ILE A 96 -9.43 7.41 8.38
C ILE A 96 -9.94 5.98 8.20
N THR A 97 -11.02 5.80 7.45
CA THR A 97 -11.42 4.45 7.02
C THR A 97 -10.46 3.98 5.94
N THR A 98 -9.75 2.89 6.20
CA THR A 98 -8.73 2.36 5.30
C THR A 98 -8.89 0.88 5.04
N PHE A 99 -8.71 0.47 3.80
CA PHE A 99 -8.57 -0.92 3.38
C PHE A 99 -7.11 -1.15 2.95
N LEU A 100 -6.39 -1.94 3.76
CA LEU A 100 -5.01 -2.29 3.47
C LEU A 100 -4.95 -3.30 2.33
N PHE A 101 -4.08 -3.06 1.37
CA PHE A 101 -3.75 -3.95 0.27
C PHE A 101 -2.44 -4.70 0.58
N GLU A 102 -2.46 -5.99 0.88
CA GLU A 102 -3.63 -6.88 0.93
C GLU A 102 -3.49 -8.03 1.93
N ALA A 103 -4.51 -8.88 2.04
CA ALA A 103 -4.50 -10.01 2.95
C ALA A 103 -3.42 -11.03 2.58
N PHE A 104 -3.45 -11.56 1.35
CA PHE A 104 -2.58 -12.68 0.93
C PHE A 104 -1.74 -12.30 -0.28
N ASP A 105 -0.54 -12.85 -0.36
CA ASP A 105 0.20 -12.88 -1.62
C ASP A 105 -0.61 -13.61 -2.70
N GLU A 106 -0.65 -13.02 -3.89
CA GLU A 106 -1.47 -13.49 -5.01
C GLU A 106 -0.59 -13.81 -6.25
N PRO A 107 -0.05 -15.03 -6.38
CA PRO A 107 0.92 -15.37 -7.43
C PRO A 107 0.41 -15.26 -8.87
N TRP A 108 -0.91 -15.18 -9.06
CA TRP A 108 -1.55 -15.03 -10.35
C TRP A 108 -1.46 -13.59 -10.90
N LYS A 109 -1.18 -12.59 -10.05
CA LYS A 109 -1.04 -11.19 -10.47
C LYS A 109 0.25 -10.93 -11.25
N GLY A 110 0.28 -9.81 -11.97
CA GLY A 110 1.47 -9.36 -12.70
C GLY A 110 1.91 -10.31 -13.82
N GLY A 111 0.98 -11.00 -14.49
CA GLY A 111 1.29 -11.95 -15.58
C GLY A 111 1.32 -13.43 -15.18
N GLY A 112 1.00 -13.74 -13.92
CA GLY A 112 0.82 -15.11 -13.43
C GLY A 112 2.06 -15.99 -13.66
N ALA A 113 1.83 -17.21 -14.16
CA ALA A 113 2.91 -18.17 -14.44
C ALA A 113 3.83 -17.73 -15.60
N SER A 114 3.41 -16.78 -16.43
CA SER A 114 4.21 -16.26 -17.54
C SER A 114 5.18 -15.16 -17.13
N SER A 115 5.13 -14.71 -15.88
CA SER A 115 6.02 -13.66 -15.35
C SER A 115 6.89 -14.16 -14.20
N PRO A 116 8.04 -13.51 -13.94
CA PRO A 116 8.95 -13.90 -12.89
C PRO A 116 8.28 -14.06 -11.50
N PRO A 117 8.78 -14.97 -10.64
CA PRO A 117 8.22 -15.14 -9.30
C PRO A 117 8.29 -13.88 -8.44
N ASN A 118 9.27 -13.00 -8.68
CA ASN A 118 9.51 -11.77 -7.93
C ASN A 118 8.77 -10.54 -8.50
N GLU A 119 7.79 -10.70 -9.38
CA GLU A 119 6.93 -9.59 -9.80
C GLU A 119 6.23 -8.96 -8.59
N VAL A 120 6.41 -7.64 -8.37
CA VAL A 120 5.92 -6.94 -7.17
C VAL A 120 4.43 -7.19 -6.87
N GLU A 121 3.60 -7.28 -7.90
CA GLU A 121 2.16 -7.50 -7.78
C GLU A 121 1.78 -8.80 -7.06
N LYS A 122 2.71 -9.77 -6.98
CA LYS A 122 2.48 -11.05 -6.30
C LYS A 122 2.73 -10.97 -4.78
N HIS A 123 3.25 -9.85 -4.26
CA HIS A 123 3.90 -9.80 -2.93
C HIS A 123 3.44 -8.67 -2.00
N TRP A 124 2.18 -8.23 -2.12
CA TRP A 124 1.59 -7.20 -1.26
C TRP A 124 0.97 -7.74 0.03
N GLY A 125 0.78 -9.06 0.13
CA GLY A 125 0.11 -9.70 1.23
C GLY A 125 0.81 -9.47 2.56
N VAL A 126 0.03 -9.37 3.64
CA VAL A 126 0.52 -9.52 5.03
C VAL A 126 0.56 -11.00 5.47
N PHE A 127 -0.07 -11.88 4.68
CA PHE A 127 0.08 -13.33 4.72
C PHE A 127 0.68 -13.82 3.40
N TYR A 128 1.38 -14.95 3.45
CA TYR A 128 1.76 -15.70 2.25
C TYR A 128 0.52 -16.36 1.61
N GLU A 129 0.64 -16.83 0.36
CA GLU A 129 -0.42 -17.55 -0.37
C GLU A 129 -1.00 -18.74 0.42
N ASN A 130 -0.15 -19.44 1.19
CA ASN A 130 -0.56 -20.57 2.02
C ASN A 130 -1.26 -20.16 3.34
N ARG A 131 -1.61 -18.88 3.50
CA ARG A 131 -2.27 -18.29 4.68
C ARG A 131 -1.43 -18.30 5.96
N THR A 132 -0.14 -18.58 5.86
CA THR A 132 0.79 -18.35 6.97
C THR A 132 1.06 -16.85 7.08
N PRO A 133 0.94 -16.23 8.27
CA PRO A 133 1.25 -14.82 8.44
C PRO A 133 2.72 -14.56 8.15
N LYS A 134 3.01 -13.46 7.45
CA LYS A 134 4.38 -12.99 7.28
C LYS A 134 4.92 -12.48 8.62
N GLU A 135 6.24 -12.54 8.79
CA GLU A 135 6.92 -11.99 9.98
C GLU A 135 6.59 -10.50 10.17
N SER A 136 6.46 -9.75 9.07
CA SER A 136 6.02 -8.35 9.08
C SER A 136 4.68 -8.13 9.79
N PHE A 137 3.71 -9.02 9.56
CA PHE A 137 2.40 -8.96 10.20
C PHE A 137 2.44 -9.40 11.66
N GLN A 138 3.27 -10.39 11.99
CA GLN A 138 3.48 -10.82 13.37
C GLN A 138 4.07 -9.67 14.20
N GLN A 139 5.12 -9.01 13.71
CA GLN A 139 5.72 -7.83 14.35
C GLN A 139 4.72 -6.66 14.49
N TYR A 140 3.89 -6.44 13.47
CA TYR A 140 2.80 -5.46 13.53
C TYR A 140 1.80 -5.78 14.67
N LEU A 141 1.36 -7.03 14.80
CA LEU A 141 0.43 -7.43 15.87
C LEU A 141 1.06 -7.28 17.27
N GLU A 142 2.34 -7.62 17.42
CA GLU A 142 3.07 -7.41 18.68
C GLU A 142 3.18 -5.93 19.05
N HIS A 143 3.34 -5.05 18.06
CA HIS A 143 3.31 -3.62 18.27
C HIS A 143 1.93 -3.11 18.74
N MET A 144 0.85 -3.67 18.19
CA MET A 144 -0.53 -3.29 18.54
C MET A 144 -0.98 -3.72 19.95
N GLN A 145 -0.27 -4.67 20.56
CA GLN A 145 -0.59 -5.19 21.89
C GLN A 145 0.09 -4.43 23.03
N LYS A 146 0.91 -3.43 22.72
CA LYS A 146 1.60 -2.57 23.70
C LYS A 146 0.84 -1.27 23.93
#